data_AF-A0A6L3XZG0-F1
#
_entry.id   AF-A0A6L3XZG0-F1
#
_cell.length_a   1.000
_cell.length_b   1.000
_cell.length_c   1.000
_cell.angle_alpha   90.00
_cell.angle_beta   90.00
_cell.angle_gamma   90.00
#
_symmetry.space_group_name_H-M   'P 1'
#
loop_
_entity.id
_entity.type
_entity.pdbx_description
1 polymer ?
#
loop_
_entity_poly.entity_id
_entity_poly.type
_entity_poly.pdbx_seq_one_letter_code
_entity_poly.pdbx_strand_id
1 'polypeptide(L)'
;MAFQEKLIDALGSFATTFNSYRYIQAIKSAFITLMPVIIVGAFSVLISNMVLDPKNGLASFQSLSFLAALKPITSALNYATLNFLNIGAVFLIGIELGRINGIKSLFPGLLAVICFICVTPTTVEMLVDGEMHVVKDVLLRQFSDTRSLFLGMFIAILSVEIYCWLENRKGLKIRMPDTVPPNGAASFSALIPAIITTTAIATFGFVFHQITGMYLYDAVYQGA
;
A
#
# COMPACT_ATOMS: atom_id res chain seq x y z
N MET A 1 -3.43 -35.69 26.10
CA MET A 1 -2.12 -35.02 26.27
C MET A 1 -1.22 -35.24 25.04
N ALA A 2 -0.80 -36.47 24.71
CA ALA A 2 0.10 -36.73 23.56
C ALA A 2 -0.40 -36.26 22.17
N PHE A 3 -1.71 -36.30 21.89
CA PHE A 3 -2.27 -35.79 20.62
C PHE A 3 -2.28 -34.25 20.56
N GLN A 4 -2.51 -33.59 21.70
CA GLN A 4 -2.47 -32.12 21.80
C GLN A 4 -1.03 -31.62 21.62
N GLU A 5 -0.05 -32.29 22.23
CA GLU A 5 1.38 -31.97 22.05
C GLU A 5 1.80 -32.17 20.59
N LYS A 6 1.46 -33.31 19.97
CA LYS A 6 1.73 -33.53 18.53
C LYS A 6 1.08 -32.48 17.62
N LEU A 7 -0.13 -32.04 17.95
CA LEU A 7 -0.80 -30.96 17.21
C LEU A 7 -0.11 -29.61 17.43
N ILE A 8 0.27 -29.28 18.66
CA ILE A 8 0.99 -28.04 18.98
C ILE A 8 2.33 -28.00 18.26
N ASP A 9 3.07 -29.11 18.25
CA ASP A 9 4.36 -29.20 17.56
C ASP A 9 4.20 -29.13 16.04
N ALA A 10 3.21 -29.82 15.48
CA ALA A 10 2.92 -29.76 14.04
C ALA A 10 2.48 -28.36 13.61
N LEU A 11 1.61 -27.71 14.40
CA LEU A 11 1.18 -26.33 14.16
C LEU A 11 2.32 -25.33 14.33
N GLY A 12 3.19 -25.54 15.32
CA GLY A 12 4.37 -24.70 15.56
C GLY A 12 5.38 -24.79 14.42
N SER A 13 5.65 -26.00 13.94
CA SER A 13 6.51 -26.24 12.77
C SER A 13 5.92 -25.60 11.51
N PHE A 14 4.64 -25.84 11.24
CA PHE A 14 3.94 -25.23 10.11
C PHE A 14 3.96 -23.69 10.17
N ALA A 15 3.67 -23.11 11.34
CA ALA A 15 3.70 -21.67 11.54
C ALA A 15 5.09 -21.09 11.31
N THR A 16 6.15 -21.80 11.72
CA THR A 16 7.54 -21.37 11.49
C THR A 16 7.87 -21.38 10.00
N THR A 17 7.51 -22.46 9.29
CA THR A 17 7.70 -22.55 7.83
C THR A 17 6.90 -21.48 7.10
N PHE A 18 5.63 -21.28 7.46
CA PHE A 18 4.78 -20.27 6.85
C PHE A 18 5.34 -18.85 7.05
N ASN A 19 5.82 -18.53 8.25
CA ASN A 19 6.46 -17.26 8.56
C ASN A 19 7.82 -17.08 7.86
N SER A 20 8.48 -18.15 7.44
CA SER A 20 9.78 -18.10 6.77
C SER A 20 9.70 -17.75 5.29
N TYR A 21 8.50 -17.79 4.68
CA TYR A 21 8.34 -17.37 3.29
C TYR A 21 8.62 -15.86 3.15
N ARG A 22 9.55 -15.51 2.26
CA ARG A 22 10.01 -14.11 2.09
C ARG A 22 8.88 -13.08 1.91
N TYR A 23 7.84 -13.43 1.16
CA TYR A 23 6.73 -12.51 0.89
C TYR A 23 5.85 -12.32 2.12
N ILE A 24 5.58 -13.41 2.85
CA ILE A 24 4.85 -13.37 4.13
C ILE A 24 5.66 -12.58 5.17
N GLN A 25 6.97 -12.79 5.22
CA GLN A 25 7.87 -12.06 6.08
C GLN A 25 7.85 -10.55 5.78
N ALA A 26 7.93 -10.16 4.50
CA ALA A 26 7.86 -8.75 4.08
C ALA A 26 6.54 -8.09 4.49
N ILE A 27 5.41 -8.75 4.21
CA ILE A 27 4.08 -8.27 4.61
C ILE A 27 4.00 -8.13 6.13
N LYS A 28 4.39 -9.16 6.87
CA LYS A 28 4.34 -9.14 8.34
C LYS A 28 5.16 -8.00 8.92
N SER A 29 6.41 -7.84 8.47
CA SER A 29 7.28 -6.76 8.94
C SER A 29 6.68 -5.38 8.64
N ALA A 30 6.16 -5.17 7.44
CA ALA A 30 5.50 -3.92 7.06
C ALA A 30 4.29 -3.61 7.96
N PHE A 31 3.43 -4.59 8.23
CA PHE A 31 2.26 -4.41 9.09
C PHE A 31 2.62 -4.20 10.56
N ILE A 32 3.70 -4.81 11.06
CA ILE A 32 4.25 -4.51 12.39
C ILE A 32 4.68 -3.03 12.46
N THR A 33 5.36 -2.52 11.44
CA THR A 33 5.74 -1.11 11.36
C THR A 33 4.52 -0.19 11.26
N LEU A 34 3.41 -0.63 10.64
CA LEU A 34 2.17 0.13 10.55
C LEU A 34 1.31 0.10 11.82
N MET A 35 1.56 -0.79 12.77
CA MET A 35 0.71 -0.94 13.97
C MET A 35 0.45 0.40 14.69
N PRO A 36 1.43 1.28 14.94
CA PRO A 36 1.16 2.56 15.59
C PRO A 36 0.18 3.44 14.79
N VAL A 37 0.32 3.46 13.46
CA VAL A 37 -0.55 4.24 12.56
C VAL A 37 -1.97 3.69 12.56
N ILE A 38 -2.11 2.36 12.51
CA ILE A 38 -3.41 1.67 12.57
C ILE A 38 -4.10 1.95 13.89
N ILE A 39 -3.36 1.89 15.00
CA ILE A 39 -3.88 2.16 16.35
C ILE A 39 -4.38 3.61 16.44
N VAL A 40 -3.60 4.60 15.99
CA VAL A 40 -4.02 6.01 15.96
C VAL A 40 -5.31 6.18 15.16
N GLY A 41 -5.41 5.53 13.99
CA GLY A 41 -6.60 5.58 13.16
C GLY A 41 -7.83 4.96 13.83
N ALA A 42 -7.67 3.81 14.48
CA ALA A 42 -8.73 3.14 15.22
C ALA A 42 -9.23 3.99 16.40
N PHE A 43 -8.32 4.58 17.18
CA PHE A 43 -8.67 5.50 18.27
C PHE A 43 -9.40 6.73 17.75
N SER A 44 -8.97 7.26 16.61
CA SER A 44 -9.66 8.38 15.97
C SER A 44 -11.13 8.06 15.65
N VAL A 45 -11.39 6.89 15.05
CA VAL A 45 -12.76 6.42 14.77
C VAL A 45 -13.57 6.26 16.05
N LEU A 46 -12.98 5.65 17.08
CA LEU A 46 -13.63 5.45 18.37
C LEU A 46 -14.04 6.79 18.99
N ILE A 47 -13.12 7.77 19.06
CA ILE A 47 -13.43 9.09 19.61
C ILE A 47 -14.45 9.82 18.73
N SER A 48 -14.33 9.72 17.41
CA SER A 48 -15.28 10.34 16.48
C SER A 48 -16.71 9.87 16.72
N ASN A 49 -16.90 8.56 16.86
CA ASN A 49 -18.22 7.94 16.99
C ASN A 49 -18.77 7.99 18.41
N MET A 50 -17.91 7.75 19.42
CA MET A 50 -18.36 7.62 20.82
C MET A 50 -18.44 8.98 21.52
N VAL A 51 -17.60 9.94 21.16
CA VAL A 51 -17.47 11.21 21.89
C VAL A 51 -17.98 12.38 21.05
N LEU A 52 -17.51 12.52 19.81
CA LEU A 52 -17.74 13.72 18.99
C LEU A 52 -18.98 13.64 18.10
N ASP A 53 -19.68 12.50 18.07
CA ASP A 53 -20.86 12.33 17.24
C ASP A 53 -22.11 12.96 17.88
N PRO A 54 -22.78 13.91 17.22
CA PRO A 54 -23.96 14.59 17.78
C PRO A 54 -25.22 13.71 17.80
N LYS A 55 -25.21 12.55 17.14
CA LYS A 55 -26.35 11.61 17.13
C LYS A 55 -26.12 10.45 18.08
N ASN A 56 -24.96 9.82 18.00
CA ASN A 56 -24.70 8.54 18.65
C ASN A 56 -23.64 8.63 19.78
N GLY A 57 -22.99 9.77 19.95
CA GLY A 57 -21.92 9.97 20.91
C GLY A 57 -22.27 10.94 22.03
N LEU A 58 -21.28 11.28 22.86
CA LEU A 58 -21.46 12.22 23.97
C LEU A 58 -21.87 13.63 23.52
N ALA A 59 -21.54 14.04 22.30
CA ALA A 59 -21.98 15.31 21.73
C ALA A 59 -23.50 15.38 21.46
N SER A 60 -24.24 14.28 21.65
CA SER A 60 -25.72 14.30 21.63
C SER A 60 -26.34 14.98 22.85
N PHE A 61 -25.62 15.03 23.97
CA PHE A 61 -26.08 15.74 25.17
C PHE A 61 -25.97 17.25 24.96
N GLN A 62 -27.01 18.00 25.33
CA GLN A 62 -27.07 19.45 25.13
C GLN A 62 -25.90 20.20 25.78
N SER A 63 -25.40 19.73 26.92
CA SER A 63 -24.23 20.28 27.64
C SER A 63 -22.89 20.03 26.94
N LEU A 64 -22.82 19.03 26.05
CA LEU A 64 -21.62 18.56 25.38
C LEU A 64 -21.68 18.73 23.85
N SER A 65 -22.72 19.41 23.33
CA SER A 65 -22.92 19.61 21.89
C SER A 65 -21.76 20.35 21.21
N PHE A 66 -21.00 21.15 21.96
CA PHE A 66 -19.78 21.81 21.46
C PHE A 66 -18.71 20.81 20.99
N LEU A 67 -18.70 19.57 21.49
CA LEU A 67 -17.74 18.55 21.07
C LEU A 67 -17.92 18.16 19.59
N ALA A 68 -19.13 18.33 19.03
CA ALA A 68 -19.37 18.06 17.61
C ALA A 68 -18.50 18.94 16.70
N ALA A 69 -18.14 20.15 17.13
CA ALA A 69 -17.26 21.05 16.39
C ALA A 69 -15.82 20.52 16.28
N LEU A 70 -15.40 19.57 17.14
CA LEU A 70 -14.08 18.95 17.12
C LEU A 70 -13.99 17.73 16.18
N LYS A 71 -15.12 17.26 15.64
CA LYS A 71 -15.18 16.10 14.73
C LYS A 71 -14.21 16.18 13.53
N PRO A 72 -13.91 17.35 12.94
CA PRO A 72 -12.91 17.47 11.88
C PRO A 72 -11.51 16.96 12.28
N ILE A 73 -11.12 17.07 13.55
CA ILE A 73 -9.83 16.56 14.05
C ILE A 73 -9.75 15.04 13.85
N THR A 74 -10.77 14.32 14.33
CA THR A 74 -10.84 12.86 14.16
C THR A 74 -11.01 12.44 12.71
N SER A 75 -11.65 13.28 11.89
CA SER A 75 -11.83 13.02 10.47
C SER A 75 -10.49 13.09 9.74
N ALA A 76 -9.68 14.12 10.01
CA ALA A 76 -8.33 14.26 9.45
C ALA A 76 -7.41 13.12 9.90
N LEU A 77 -7.45 12.75 11.18
CA LEU A 77 -6.70 11.60 11.71
C LEU A 77 -7.10 10.29 11.04
N ASN A 78 -8.41 10.01 10.91
CA ASN A 78 -8.89 8.81 10.22
C ASN A 78 -8.47 8.80 8.75
N TYR A 79 -8.50 9.97 8.11
CA TYR A 79 -8.09 10.10 6.71
C TYR A 79 -6.61 9.78 6.51
N ALA A 80 -5.73 10.42 7.29
CA ALA A 80 -4.28 10.23 7.19
C ALA A 80 -3.79 8.82 7.61
N THR A 81 -4.62 8.06 8.32
CA THR A 81 -4.28 6.73 8.83
C THR A 81 -5.00 5.62 8.06
N LEU A 82 -6.28 5.38 8.34
CA LEU A 82 -7.02 4.25 7.77
C LEU A 82 -7.37 4.45 6.29
N ASN A 83 -7.76 5.67 5.89
CA ASN A 83 -8.10 5.94 4.50
C ASN A 83 -6.88 6.09 3.58
N PHE A 84 -5.68 6.12 4.14
CA PHE A 84 -4.42 6.18 3.41
C PHE A 84 -3.51 4.96 3.70
N LEU A 85 -4.04 3.96 4.42
CA LEU A 85 -3.27 2.83 4.92
C LEU A 85 -2.63 2.01 3.81
N ASN A 86 -3.32 1.86 2.67
CA ASN A 86 -2.80 1.06 1.56
C ASN A 86 -1.52 1.64 0.98
N ILE A 87 -1.43 2.96 0.81
CA ILE A 87 -0.21 3.59 0.30
C ILE A 87 0.96 3.35 1.26
N GLY A 88 0.72 3.50 2.58
CA GLY A 88 1.72 3.18 3.60
C GLY A 88 2.14 1.70 3.59
N ALA A 89 1.19 0.79 3.40
CA ALA A 89 1.45 -0.64 3.32
C ALA A 89 2.28 -1.01 2.08
N VAL A 90 1.89 -0.53 0.90
CA VAL A 90 2.63 -0.72 -0.36
C VAL A 90 4.08 -0.26 -0.22
N PHE A 91 4.28 0.94 0.35
CA PHE A 91 5.60 1.50 0.56
C PHE A 91 6.47 0.64 1.48
N LEU A 92 5.93 0.26 2.65
CA LEU A 92 6.67 -0.52 3.64
C LEU A 92 6.92 -1.95 3.18
N ILE A 93 5.97 -2.58 2.49
CA ILE A 93 6.16 -3.91 1.89
C ILE A 93 7.28 -3.86 0.86
N GLY A 94 7.32 -2.82 0.02
CA GLY A 94 8.40 -2.66 -0.95
C GLY A 94 9.77 -2.49 -0.29
N ILE A 95 9.87 -1.72 0.80
CA ILE A 95 11.11 -1.59 1.58
C ILE A 95 11.54 -2.94 2.15
N GLU A 96 10.64 -3.66 2.83
CA GLU A 96 10.96 -4.92 3.49
C GLU A 96 11.35 -5.99 2.47
N LEU A 97 10.64 -6.09 1.34
CA LEU A 97 10.98 -7.03 0.27
C LEU A 97 12.29 -6.67 -0.41
N GLY A 98 12.53 -5.38 -0.68
CA GLY A 98 13.80 -4.88 -1.21
C GLY A 98 14.97 -5.22 -0.29
N ARG A 99 14.79 -5.06 1.03
CA ARG A 99 15.78 -5.42 2.05
C ARG A 99 16.06 -6.91 2.08
N ILE A 100 15.02 -7.75 2.04
CA ILE A 100 15.15 -9.21 1.96
C ILE A 100 15.93 -9.63 0.70
N ASN A 101 15.70 -8.93 -0.42
CA ASN A 101 16.39 -9.15 -1.69
C ASN A 101 17.78 -8.46 -1.78
N GLY A 102 18.30 -7.88 -0.67
CA GLY A 102 19.66 -7.35 -0.56
C GLY A 102 19.84 -5.86 -0.88
N ILE A 103 18.76 -5.13 -1.12
CA ILE A 103 18.79 -3.68 -1.42
C ILE A 103 18.48 -2.90 -0.15
N LYS A 104 19.46 -2.13 0.34
CA LYS A 104 19.36 -1.38 1.60
C LYS A 104 18.79 0.04 1.44
N SER A 105 18.28 0.38 0.27
CA SER A 105 17.68 1.68 -0.03
C SER A 105 16.18 1.69 0.30
N LEU A 106 15.62 2.88 0.48
CA LEU A 106 14.16 3.10 0.56
C LEU A 106 13.50 3.07 -0.83
N PHE A 107 14.30 3.13 -1.89
CA PHE A 107 13.84 3.22 -3.27
C PHE A 107 12.85 2.12 -3.70
N PRO A 108 13.03 0.83 -3.33
CA PRO A 108 12.05 -0.21 -3.63
C PRO A 108 10.63 0.10 -3.12
N GLY A 109 10.52 0.74 -1.94
CA GLY A 109 9.23 1.19 -1.42
C GLY A 109 8.58 2.28 -2.26
N LEU A 110 9.37 3.28 -2.65
CA LEU A 110 8.88 4.35 -3.52
C LEU A 110 8.45 3.80 -4.90
N LEU A 111 9.25 2.90 -5.46
CA LEU A 111 8.94 2.25 -6.73
C LEU A 111 7.65 1.42 -6.65
N ALA A 112 7.42 0.71 -5.56
CA ALA A 112 6.18 -0.03 -5.32
C ALA A 112 4.95 0.88 -5.36
N VAL A 113 5.03 2.06 -4.73
CA VAL A 113 3.95 3.06 -4.75
C VAL A 113 3.71 3.59 -6.16
N ILE A 114 4.78 3.93 -6.90
CA ILE A 114 4.67 4.39 -8.29
C ILE A 114 3.99 3.31 -9.15
N CYS A 115 4.44 2.06 -9.04
CA CYS A 115 3.88 0.94 -9.79
C CYS A 115 2.40 0.68 -9.44
N PHE A 116 2.02 0.83 -8.16
CA PHE A 116 0.63 0.74 -7.74
C PHE A 116 -0.24 1.84 -8.36
N ILE A 117 0.23 3.08 -8.38
CA ILE A 117 -0.49 4.19 -9.01
C ILE A 117 -0.62 3.98 -10.52
N CYS A 118 0.40 3.42 -11.20
CA CYS A 118 0.33 3.13 -12.64
C CYS A 118 -0.79 2.17 -13.05
N VAL A 119 -1.23 1.27 -12.15
CA VAL A 119 -2.33 0.33 -12.43
C VAL A 119 -3.66 0.77 -11.85
N THR A 120 -3.69 1.93 -11.20
CA THR A 120 -4.88 2.49 -10.56
C THR A 120 -5.52 3.54 -11.47
N PRO A 121 -6.85 3.51 -11.68
CA PRO A 121 -7.50 4.52 -12.50
C PRO A 121 -7.48 5.89 -11.81
N THR A 122 -7.06 6.91 -12.56
CA THR A 122 -6.99 8.32 -12.12
C THR A 122 -8.06 9.20 -12.76
N THR A 123 -8.97 8.60 -13.53
CA THR A 123 -10.09 9.27 -14.20
C THR A 123 -11.39 8.65 -13.70
N VAL A 124 -12.34 9.51 -13.35
CA VAL A 124 -13.61 9.10 -12.75
C VAL A 124 -14.76 9.90 -13.36
N GLU A 125 -15.88 9.23 -13.56
CA GLU A 125 -17.11 9.87 -14.01
C GLU A 125 -17.96 10.19 -12.78
N MET A 126 -18.31 11.46 -12.61
CA MET A 126 -19.15 11.93 -11.51
C MET A 126 -20.37 12.63 -12.07
N LEU A 127 -21.52 12.37 -11.47
CA LEU A 127 -22.75 13.08 -11.80
C LEU A 127 -22.78 14.40 -11.01
N VAL A 128 -22.72 15.53 -11.71
CA VAL A 128 -22.84 16.87 -11.13
C VAL A 128 -23.99 17.57 -11.85
N ASP A 129 -24.96 18.07 -11.10
CA ASP A 129 -26.13 18.79 -11.63
C ASP A 129 -26.95 18.02 -12.69
N GLY A 130 -26.92 16.68 -12.65
CA GLY A 130 -27.65 15.82 -13.59
C GLY A 130 -26.85 15.46 -14.85
N GLU A 131 -25.65 16.00 -15.03
CA GLU A 131 -24.76 15.67 -16.15
C GLU A 131 -23.55 14.85 -15.69
N MET A 132 -23.10 13.95 -16.57
CA MET A 132 -21.90 13.14 -16.33
C MET A 132 -20.66 13.95 -16.66
N HIS A 133 -19.90 14.31 -15.63
CA HIS A 133 -18.62 15.01 -15.75
C HIS A 133 -17.46 14.05 -15.54
N VAL A 134 -16.52 14.05 -16.48
CA VAL A 134 -15.27 13.29 -16.36
C VAL A 134 -14.26 14.14 -15.60
N VAL A 135 -13.90 13.71 -14.39
CA VAL A 135 -12.85 14.31 -13.57
C VAL A 135 -11.57 13.52 -13.79
N LYS A 136 -10.52 14.19 -14.28
CA LYS A 136 -9.20 13.62 -14.56
C LYS A 136 -8.22 13.95 -13.44
N ASP A 137 -7.14 13.17 -13.37
CA ASP A 137 -6.00 13.37 -12.47
C ASP A 137 -6.35 13.33 -10.96
N VAL A 138 -7.33 12.48 -10.59
CA VAL A 138 -7.77 12.30 -9.20
C VAL A 138 -7.59 10.86 -8.76
N LEU A 139 -6.98 10.66 -7.59
CA LEU A 139 -6.93 9.36 -6.92
C LEU A 139 -8.10 9.27 -5.92
N LEU A 140 -9.08 8.41 -6.20
CA LEU A 140 -10.17 8.18 -5.26
C LEU A 140 -9.67 7.55 -3.96
N ARG A 141 -10.34 7.92 -2.86
CA ARG A 141 -10.09 7.37 -1.51
C ARG A 141 -10.10 5.83 -1.49
N GLN A 142 -10.94 5.19 -2.29
CA GLN A 142 -11.05 3.72 -2.33
C GLN A 142 -9.76 3.01 -2.76
N PHE A 143 -8.86 3.73 -3.45
CA PHE A 143 -7.57 3.21 -3.89
C PHE A 143 -6.48 3.37 -2.83
N SER A 144 -6.59 4.39 -1.97
CA SER A 144 -5.64 4.63 -0.88
C SER A 144 -6.05 3.99 0.45
N ASP A 145 -7.32 3.63 0.60
CA ASP A 145 -7.87 3.06 1.82
C ASP A 145 -7.64 1.54 1.95
N THR A 146 -8.14 0.98 3.05
CA THR A 146 -7.97 -0.43 3.38
C THR A 146 -8.59 -1.40 2.36
N ARG A 147 -9.54 -0.95 1.52
CA ARG A 147 -10.18 -1.82 0.53
C ARG A 147 -9.15 -2.30 -0.48
N SER A 148 -8.27 -1.41 -0.93
CA SER A 148 -7.25 -1.71 -1.94
C SER A 148 -6.01 -2.44 -1.43
N LEU A 149 -5.97 -2.85 -0.16
CA LEU A 149 -4.79 -3.47 0.44
C LEU A 149 -4.32 -4.71 -0.31
N PHE A 150 -5.24 -5.61 -0.69
CA PHE A 150 -4.85 -6.84 -1.38
C PHE A 150 -4.17 -6.56 -2.72
N LEU A 151 -4.79 -5.72 -3.57
CA LEU A 151 -4.17 -5.31 -4.83
C LEU A 151 -2.83 -4.60 -4.59
N GLY A 152 -2.78 -3.69 -3.61
CA GLY A 152 -1.56 -2.99 -3.24
C GLY A 152 -0.43 -3.93 -2.87
N MET A 153 -0.69 -4.91 -1.98
CA MET A 153 0.30 -5.93 -1.59
C MET A 153 0.81 -6.72 -2.79
N PHE A 154 -0.08 -7.13 -3.69
CA PHE A 154 0.28 -7.89 -4.88
C PHE A 154 1.19 -7.09 -5.81
N ILE A 155 0.82 -5.84 -6.12
CA ILE A 155 1.61 -4.98 -7.01
C ILE A 155 2.93 -4.59 -6.35
N ALA A 156 2.96 -4.34 -5.04
CA ALA A 156 4.20 -4.06 -4.31
C ALA A 156 5.20 -5.22 -4.42
N ILE A 157 4.73 -6.45 -4.20
CA ILE A 157 5.57 -7.65 -4.31
C ILE A 157 6.05 -7.85 -5.75
N LEU A 158 5.12 -7.78 -6.71
CA LEU A 158 5.43 -8.02 -8.12
C LEU A 158 6.45 -7.01 -8.65
N SER A 159 6.21 -5.71 -8.42
CA SER A 159 7.08 -4.63 -8.90
C SER A 159 8.47 -4.70 -8.28
N VAL A 160 8.56 -4.90 -6.96
CA VAL A 160 9.85 -4.95 -6.26
C VAL A 160 10.63 -6.21 -6.64
N GLU A 161 9.99 -7.36 -6.83
CA GLU A 161 10.68 -8.57 -7.28
C GLU A 161 11.29 -8.39 -8.68
N ILE A 162 10.56 -7.78 -9.61
CA ILE A 162 11.06 -7.45 -10.95
C ILE A 162 12.25 -6.49 -10.85
N TYR A 163 12.11 -5.43 -10.05
CA TYR A 163 13.16 -4.44 -9.85
C TYR A 163 14.43 -5.05 -9.25
N CYS A 164 14.30 -5.81 -8.17
CA CYS A 164 15.42 -6.51 -7.53
C CYS A 164 16.13 -7.46 -8.49
N TRP A 165 15.36 -8.17 -9.30
CA TRP A 165 15.90 -9.07 -10.31
C TRP A 165 16.70 -8.32 -11.38
N LEU A 166 16.20 -7.16 -11.84
CA LEU A 166 16.88 -6.30 -12.81
C LEU A 166 18.12 -5.63 -12.22
N GLU A 167 18.06 -5.11 -10.99
CA GLU A 167 19.19 -4.44 -10.33
C GLU A 167 20.37 -5.41 -10.11
N ASN A 168 20.09 -6.69 -9.91
CA ASN A 168 21.14 -7.71 -9.79
C ASN A 168 21.82 -8.05 -11.13
N ARG A 169 21.31 -7.58 -12.28
CA ARG A 169 21.94 -7.77 -13.59
C ARG A 169 23.04 -6.74 -13.82
N LYS A 170 24.28 -7.21 -13.95
CA LYS A 170 25.47 -6.36 -14.17
C LYS A 170 25.37 -5.49 -15.44
N GLY A 171 24.65 -5.93 -16.47
CA GLY A 171 24.50 -5.20 -17.74
C GLY A 171 23.58 -3.99 -17.70
N LEU A 172 22.75 -3.85 -16.66
CA LEU A 172 21.80 -2.73 -16.52
C LEU A 172 22.31 -1.62 -15.60
N LYS A 173 23.50 -1.79 -14.99
CA LYS A 173 24.08 -0.80 -14.08
C LYS A 173 24.84 0.26 -14.88
N ILE A 174 24.35 1.49 -14.83
CA ILE A 174 25.09 2.64 -15.35
C ILE A 174 26.33 2.85 -14.47
N ARG A 175 27.52 2.70 -15.05
CA ARG A 175 28.79 2.96 -14.36
C ARG A 175 29.03 4.47 -14.33
N MET A 176 29.13 5.02 -13.12
CA MET A 176 29.54 6.41 -12.94
C MET A 176 31.05 6.51 -12.72
N PRO A 177 31.71 7.58 -13.21
CA PRO A 177 33.09 7.89 -12.86
C PRO A 177 33.26 8.09 -11.35
N ASP A 178 34.47 7.87 -10.84
CA ASP A 178 34.79 8.01 -9.41
C ASP A 178 34.64 9.45 -8.88
N THR A 179 34.44 10.43 -9.76
CA THR A 179 34.20 11.83 -9.41
C THR A 179 32.77 12.13 -8.95
N VAL A 180 31.83 11.19 -9.12
CA VAL A 180 30.42 11.36 -8.74
C VAL A 180 30.20 10.88 -7.29
N PRO A 181 29.56 11.66 -6.42
CA PRO A 181 29.25 11.24 -5.05
C PRO A 181 28.48 9.89 -5.01
N PRO A 182 28.70 9.05 -3.99
CA PRO A 182 28.08 7.72 -3.90
C PRO A 182 26.56 7.72 -4.05
N ASN A 183 25.87 8.73 -3.51
CA ASN A 183 24.41 8.87 -3.60
C ASN A 183 23.93 9.15 -5.04
N GLY A 184 24.71 9.91 -5.81
CA GLY A 184 24.42 10.17 -7.22
C GLY A 184 24.58 8.89 -8.04
N ALA A 185 25.71 8.20 -7.88
CA ALA A 185 25.99 6.94 -8.57
C ALA A 185 24.92 5.86 -8.33
N ALA A 186 24.42 5.74 -7.09
CA ALA A 186 23.35 4.81 -6.76
C ALA A 186 22.03 5.14 -7.48
N SER A 187 21.67 6.42 -7.55
CA SER A 187 20.43 6.88 -8.20
C SER A 187 20.45 6.56 -9.71
N PHE A 188 21.58 6.78 -10.38
CA PHE A 188 21.72 6.44 -11.80
C PHE A 188 21.83 4.94 -12.06
N SER A 189 22.45 4.17 -11.15
CA SER A 189 22.48 2.71 -11.28
C SER A 189 21.09 2.08 -11.14
N ALA A 190 20.18 2.69 -10.39
CA ALA A 190 18.80 2.23 -10.21
C ALA A 190 17.86 2.67 -11.35
N LEU A 191 18.25 3.66 -12.16
CA LEU A 191 17.40 4.31 -13.15
C LEU A 191 16.86 3.34 -14.22
N ILE A 192 17.74 2.56 -14.86
CA ILE A 192 17.34 1.62 -15.91
C ILE A 192 16.42 0.52 -15.35
N PRO A 193 16.78 -0.18 -14.25
CA PRO A 193 15.86 -1.13 -13.62
C PRO A 193 14.50 -0.53 -13.26
N ALA A 194 14.47 0.71 -12.76
CA ALA A 194 13.24 1.39 -12.39
C ALA A 194 12.35 1.71 -13.59
N ILE A 195 12.92 2.24 -14.69
CA ILE A 195 12.19 2.54 -15.92
C ILE A 195 11.58 1.25 -16.49
N ILE A 196 12.37 0.18 -16.58
CA ILE A 196 11.89 -1.10 -17.12
C ILE A 196 10.75 -1.65 -16.24
N THR A 197 10.94 -1.65 -14.92
CA THR A 197 9.93 -2.16 -13.98
C THR A 197 8.63 -1.36 -14.08
N THR A 198 8.70 -0.04 -14.01
CA THR A 198 7.52 0.83 -14.07
C THR A 198 6.79 0.69 -15.40
N THR A 199 7.54 0.66 -16.51
CA THR A 199 6.97 0.47 -17.85
C THR A 199 6.31 -0.89 -17.99
N ALA A 200 6.92 -1.96 -17.47
CA ALA A 200 6.36 -3.30 -17.50
C ALA A 200 5.04 -3.39 -16.71
N ILE A 201 4.99 -2.82 -15.51
CA ILE A 201 3.78 -2.81 -14.68
C ILE A 201 2.68 -1.95 -15.30
N ALA A 202 3.01 -0.77 -15.82
CA ALA A 202 2.05 0.09 -16.51
C ALA A 202 1.48 -0.60 -17.76
N THR A 203 2.34 -1.26 -18.55
CA THR A 203 1.91 -2.03 -19.73
C THR A 203 1.01 -3.19 -19.33
N PHE A 204 1.35 -3.90 -18.25
CA PHE A 204 0.50 -4.97 -17.72
C PHE A 204 -0.89 -4.47 -17.34
N GLY A 205 -0.98 -3.34 -16.61
CA GLY A 205 -2.25 -2.71 -16.26
C GLY A 205 -3.07 -2.30 -17.48
N PHE A 206 -2.42 -1.68 -18.49
CA PHE A 206 -3.07 -1.27 -19.73
C PHE A 206 -3.60 -2.47 -20.54
N VAL A 207 -2.77 -3.50 -20.73
CA VAL A 207 -3.17 -4.70 -21.48
C VAL A 207 -4.31 -5.43 -20.78
N PHE A 208 -4.28 -5.51 -19.44
CA PHE A 208 -5.37 -6.10 -18.68
C PHE A 208 -6.69 -5.35 -18.91
N HIS A 209 -6.66 -4.02 -18.88
CA HIS A 209 -7.82 -3.20 -19.14
C HIS A 209 -8.36 -3.38 -20.56
N GLN A 210 -7.48 -3.42 -21.57
CA GLN A 210 -7.87 -3.61 -22.96
C GLN A 210 -8.51 -4.99 -23.23
N ILE A 211 -8.09 -6.04 -22.52
CA ILE A 211 -8.62 -7.39 -22.71
C ILE A 211 -9.93 -7.60 -21.93
N THR A 212 -10.00 -7.08 -20.70
CA THR A 212 -11.11 -7.39 -19.78
C THR A 212 -12.19 -6.31 -19.76
N GLY A 213 -11.89 -5.09 -20.22
CA GLY A 213 -12.75 -3.91 -20.05
C GLY A 213 -12.82 -3.39 -18.61
N MET A 214 -12.09 -4.01 -17.67
CA MET A 214 -12.10 -3.69 -16.24
C MET A 214 -10.73 -3.25 -15.77
N TYR A 215 -10.65 -2.39 -14.75
CA TYR A 215 -9.38 -2.13 -14.10
C TYR A 215 -9.00 -3.29 -13.17
N LEU A 216 -7.71 -3.41 -12.83
CA LEU A 216 -7.23 -4.45 -11.91
C LEU A 216 -7.96 -4.40 -10.56
N TYR A 217 -8.27 -3.19 -10.09
CA TYR A 217 -9.08 -3.00 -8.90
C TYR A 217 -10.44 -3.69 -9.03
N ASP A 218 -11.17 -3.43 -10.11
CA ASP A 218 -12.51 -4.00 -10.30
C ASP A 218 -12.45 -5.52 -10.42
N ALA A 219 -11.44 -6.06 -11.11
CA ALA A 219 -11.26 -7.51 -11.24
C ALA A 219 -11.03 -8.21 -9.89
N VAL A 220 -10.33 -7.55 -8.95
CA VAL A 220 -10.06 -8.10 -7.62
C VAL A 220 -11.27 -7.98 -6.70
N TYR A 221 -12.05 -6.89 -6.80
CA TYR A 221 -13.06 -6.54 -5.79
C TYR A 221 -14.52 -6.65 -6.24
N GLN A 222 -14.80 -6.66 -7.54
CA GLN A 222 -16.15 -6.83 -8.09
C GLN A 222 -16.39 -8.25 -8.64
N GLY A 223 -15.33 -9.06 -8.77
CA GLY A 223 -15.42 -10.48 -9.17
C GLY A 223 -15.79 -11.45 -8.05
N ALA A 224 -16.22 -10.96 -6.88
CA ALA A 224 -16.59 -11.75 -5.69
C ALA A 224 -18.05 -11.50 -5.28
#